data_AF-A0A6N9C3R5-F1
#
_entry.id   AF-A0A6N9C3R5-F1
#
_cell.length_a   1.000
_cell.length_b   1.000
_cell.length_c   1.000
_cell.angle_alpha   90.00
_cell.angle_beta   90.00
_cell.angle_gamma   90.00
#
_symmetry.space_group_name_H-M   'P 1'
#
loop_
_entity.id
_entity.type
_entity.pdbx_description
1 polymer ?
#
loop_
_entity_poly.entity_id
_entity_poly.type
_entity_poly.pdbx_seq_one_letter_code
_entity_poly.pdbx_strand_id
1 'polypeptide(L)'
;MQAMGRFLVTLVAPVFVLVGLHCGIVMPDIDQRTDLLLHRSIITHSPLIPLIVVLLALRIGLGLYTFAMGVSIGFAVHHAFDLFPTGWTGYALISLPFYGWTPWLFSWIWIALTTLACAYLAARLVQGRLDRIWYLLGFIYIFILTAPKEDTWFGPVVALVIAVLVLARTVLFRRAKVEA
;
A
#
# COMPACT_ATOMS: atom_id res chain seq x y z
N MET A 1 -11.85 -13.18 -28.48
CA MET A 1 -12.47 -12.90 -27.17
C MET A 1 -11.46 -12.50 -26.08
N GLN A 2 -10.34 -13.22 -25.88
CA GLN A 2 -9.31 -12.84 -24.89
C GLN A 2 -8.62 -11.47 -25.13
N ALA A 3 -8.41 -11.08 -26.39
CA ALA A 3 -7.82 -9.76 -26.72
C ALA A 3 -8.74 -8.59 -26.36
N MET A 4 -10.05 -8.72 -26.59
CA MET A 4 -11.06 -7.71 -26.24
C MET A 4 -11.15 -7.52 -24.72
N GLY A 5 -11.12 -8.63 -23.95
CA GLY A 5 -11.13 -8.58 -22.49
C GLY A 5 -9.88 -7.90 -21.90
N ARG A 6 -8.69 -8.18 -22.44
CA ARG A 6 -7.45 -7.49 -22.04
C ARG A 6 -7.45 -6.01 -22.42
N PHE A 7 -8.00 -5.65 -23.57
CA PHE A 7 -8.13 -4.27 -24.01
C PHE A 7 -9.04 -3.45 -23.06
N LEU A 8 -10.21 -4.00 -22.70
CA LEU A 8 -11.12 -3.33 -21.75
C LEU A 8 -10.50 -3.16 -20.37
N VAL A 9 -9.85 -4.20 -19.82
CA VAL A 9 -9.12 -4.11 -18.55
C VAL A 9 -8.04 -3.03 -18.60
N THR A 10 -7.34 -2.89 -19.72
CA THR A 10 -6.30 -1.86 -19.90
C THR A 10 -6.88 -0.45 -19.93
N LEU A 11 -8.06 -0.27 -20.54
CA LEU A 11 -8.72 1.03 -20.63
C LEU A 11 -9.22 1.53 -19.27
N VAL A 12 -9.73 0.63 -18.42
CA VAL A 12 -10.27 0.97 -17.09
C VAL A 12 -9.25 0.90 -15.96
N ALA A 13 -8.10 0.24 -16.18
CA ALA A 13 -7.03 0.11 -15.20
C ALA A 13 -6.59 1.44 -14.55
N PRO A 14 -6.41 2.56 -15.30
CA PRO A 14 -5.99 3.82 -14.68
C PRO A 14 -7.00 4.31 -13.65
N VAL A 15 -8.30 4.22 -13.97
CA VAL A 15 -9.38 4.62 -13.07
C VAL A 15 -9.36 3.78 -11.80
N PHE A 16 -9.28 2.46 -11.94
CA PHE A 16 -9.23 1.56 -10.79
C PHE A 16 -7.99 1.74 -9.93
N VAL A 17 -6.82 1.97 -10.53
CA VAL A 17 -5.60 2.30 -9.79
C VAL A 17 -5.79 3.60 -9.02
N LEU A 18 -6.27 4.68 -9.64
CA LEU A 18 -6.46 5.97 -8.98
C LEU A 18 -7.46 5.91 -7.82
N VAL A 19 -8.61 5.26 -8.02
CA VAL A 19 -9.60 5.05 -6.95
C VAL A 19 -9.00 4.19 -5.84
N GLY A 20 -8.27 3.12 -6.20
CA GLY A 20 -7.57 2.27 -5.24
C GLY A 20 -6.54 3.04 -4.42
N LEU A 21 -5.71 3.88 -5.04
CA LEU A 21 -4.71 4.71 -4.37
C LEU A 21 -5.37 5.64 -3.35
N HIS A 22 -6.46 6.29 -3.73
CA HIS A 22 -7.21 7.16 -2.83
C HIS A 22 -7.83 6.40 -1.65
N CYS A 23 -8.43 5.24 -1.91
CA CYS A 23 -8.91 4.38 -0.83
C CYS A 23 -7.76 3.94 0.08
N GLY A 24 -6.63 3.53 -0.50
CA GLY A 24 -5.49 3.01 0.24
C GLY A 24 -4.79 4.04 1.12
N ILE A 25 -4.71 5.31 0.71
CA ILE A 25 -4.09 6.35 1.53
C ILE A 25 -4.98 6.81 2.70
N VAL A 26 -6.31 6.70 2.56
CA VAL A 26 -7.29 7.19 3.55
C VAL A 26 -7.68 6.11 4.56
N MET A 27 -7.73 4.84 4.15
CA MET A 27 -8.29 3.77 4.96
C MET A 27 -7.54 3.46 6.27
N PRO A 28 -6.19 3.55 6.37
CA PRO A 28 -5.51 3.36 7.66
C PRO A 28 -6.07 4.24 8.78
N ASP A 29 -6.41 5.50 8.47
CA ASP A 29 -6.91 6.50 9.41
C ASP A 29 -8.43 6.46 9.62
N ILE A 30 -9.12 5.43 9.13
CA ILE A 30 -10.54 5.27 9.44
C ILE A 30 -10.77 5.04 10.94
N ASP A 31 -9.74 4.58 11.66
CA ASP A 31 -9.78 4.45 13.12
C ASP A 31 -10.04 5.79 13.83
N GLN A 32 -9.55 6.91 13.29
CA GLN A 32 -9.79 8.26 13.81
C GLN A 32 -11.26 8.71 13.69
N ARG A 33 -12.09 7.98 12.93
CA ARG A 33 -13.51 8.31 12.69
C ARG A 33 -14.46 7.51 13.56
N THR A 34 -13.93 6.74 14.51
CA THR A 34 -14.72 5.86 15.38
C THR A 34 -14.30 6.02 16.83
N ASP A 35 -15.24 5.88 17.77
CA ASP A 35 -14.91 5.86 19.20
C ASP A 35 -14.41 4.47 19.68
N LEU A 36 -14.34 3.50 18.78
CA LEU A 36 -13.99 2.11 19.09
C LEU A 36 -12.48 1.85 19.00
N LEU A 37 -11.78 2.58 18.14
CA LEU A 37 -10.36 2.39 17.87
C LEU A 37 -9.59 3.67 18.19
N LEU A 38 -8.43 3.51 18.84
CA LEU A 38 -7.46 4.58 18.93
C LEU A 38 -6.74 4.72 17.57
N HIS A 39 -6.26 5.92 17.27
CA HIS A 39 -5.44 6.14 16.06
C HIS A 39 -4.24 5.17 16.03
N ARG A 40 -3.85 4.77 14.81
CA ARG A 40 -2.84 3.74 14.54
C ARG A 40 -3.20 2.39 15.13
N SER A 41 -4.48 2.03 15.06
CA SER A 41 -4.94 0.71 15.50
C SER A 41 -4.21 -0.39 14.77
N ILE A 42 -3.77 -1.42 15.49
CA ILE A 42 -3.13 -2.61 14.90
C ILE A 42 -4.02 -3.28 13.84
N ILE A 43 -5.33 -3.03 13.85
CA ILE A 43 -6.26 -3.57 12.85
C ILE A 43 -6.15 -2.78 11.55
N THR A 44 -6.27 -1.45 11.61
CA THR A 44 -6.28 -0.57 10.42
C THR A 44 -4.89 -0.32 9.87
N HIS A 45 -3.88 -0.28 10.73
CA HIS A 45 -2.47 -0.11 10.39
C HIS A 45 -1.74 -1.45 10.24
N SER A 46 -2.40 -2.40 9.59
CA SER A 46 -1.85 -3.71 9.25
C SER A 46 -2.09 -4.02 7.78
N PRO A 47 -1.39 -5.02 7.20
CA PRO A 47 -1.66 -5.43 5.82
C PRO A 47 -3.01 -6.15 5.69
N LEU A 48 -3.82 -6.28 6.75
CA LEU A 48 -5.08 -7.03 6.75
C LEU A 48 -6.07 -6.48 5.72
N ILE A 49 -6.28 -5.16 5.68
CA ILE A 49 -7.23 -4.56 4.74
C ILE A 49 -6.76 -4.74 3.29
N PRO A 50 -5.52 -4.38 2.89
CA PRO A 50 -4.99 -4.69 1.57
C PRO A 50 -5.06 -6.17 1.20
N LEU A 51 -4.76 -7.07 2.15
CA LEU A 51 -4.84 -8.52 1.93
C LEU A 51 -6.27 -8.96 1.61
N ILE A 52 -7.26 -8.51 2.38
CA ILE A 52 -8.68 -8.81 2.11
C ILE A 52 -9.08 -8.29 0.72
N VAL A 53 -8.71 -7.05 0.39
CA VAL A 53 -9.01 -6.45 -0.92
C VAL A 53 -8.37 -7.24 -2.07
N VAL A 54 -7.10 -7.66 -1.91
CA VAL A 54 -6.40 -8.51 -2.88
C VAL A 54 -7.13 -9.84 -3.06
N LEU A 55 -7.48 -10.53 -1.98
CA LEU A 55 -8.17 -11.82 -2.04
C LEU A 55 -9.55 -11.71 -2.71
N LEU A 56 -10.31 -10.66 -2.41
CA LEU A 56 -11.61 -10.40 -3.04
C LEU A 56 -11.45 -10.07 -4.53
N ALA A 57 -10.49 -9.21 -4.90
CA ALA A 57 -10.24 -8.84 -6.29
C ALA A 57 -9.83 -10.05 -7.14
N LEU A 58 -9.00 -10.95 -6.60
CA LEU A 58 -8.61 -12.19 -7.28
C LEU A 58 -9.79 -13.16 -7.45
N ARG A 59 -10.75 -13.16 -6.51
CA ARG A 59 -11.94 -14.02 -6.58
C ARG A 59 -12.99 -13.52 -7.57
N ILE A 60 -13.24 -12.20 -7.61
CA ILE A 60 -14.30 -11.60 -8.44
C ILE A 60 -13.88 -11.53 -9.92
N GLY A 61 -12.61 -11.28 -10.21
CA GLY A 61 -12.14 -11.02 -11.58
C GLY A 61 -12.54 -9.61 -12.06
N LEU A 62 -12.65 -9.40 -13.38
CA LEU A 62 -13.04 -8.11 -14.00
C LEU A 62 -12.03 -6.94 -13.88
N GLY A 63 -10.75 -7.22 -13.67
CA GLY A 63 -9.72 -6.16 -13.62
C GLY A 63 -9.59 -5.46 -12.27
N LEU A 64 -10.37 -5.87 -11.26
CA LEU A 64 -10.28 -5.37 -9.88
C LEU A 64 -8.91 -5.58 -9.23
N TYR A 65 -8.05 -6.43 -9.80
CA TYR A 65 -6.67 -6.56 -9.35
C TYR A 65 -5.88 -5.25 -9.46
N THR A 66 -6.21 -4.39 -10.43
CA THR A 66 -5.58 -3.07 -10.58
C THR A 66 -6.06 -2.09 -9.49
N PHE A 67 -7.33 -2.19 -9.06
CA PHE A 67 -7.84 -1.50 -7.87
C PHE A 67 -7.11 -1.98 -6.60
N ALA A 68 -7.01 -3.30 -6.40
CA ALA A 68 -6.31 -3.88 -5.26
C ALA A 68 -4.81 -3.52 -5.24
N MET A 69 -4.18 -3.40 -6.40
CA MET A 69 -2.83 -2.89 -6.55
C MET A 69 -2.75 -1.43 -6.08
N GLY A 70 -3.68 -0.57 -6.52
CA GLY A 70 -3.79 0.82 -6.05
C GLY A 70 -3.97 0.92 -4.53
N VAL A 71 -4.88 0.15 -3.94
CA VAL A 71 -5.09 0.10 -2.48
C VAL A 71 -3.81 -0.27 -1.75
N SER A 72 -3.12 -1.31 -2.21
CA SER A 72 -1.88 -1.79 -1.60
C SER A 72 -0.75 -0.76 -1.70
N ILE A 73 -0.65 -0.01 -2.81
CA ILE A 73 0.31 1.10 -2.96
C ILE A 73 -0.04 2.23 -2.00
N GLY A 74 -1.32 2.63 -1.91
CA GLY A 74 -1.77 3.68 -1.00
C GLY A 74 -1.41 3.38 0.46
N PHE A 75 -1.67 2.16 0.93
CA PHE A 75 -1.28 1.71 2.27
C PHE A 75 0.25 1.76 2.47
N ALA A 76 1.02 1.27 1.48
CA ALA A 76 2.47 1.29 1.57
C ALA A 76 3.02 2.72 1.69
N VAL A 77 2.46 3.67 0.94
CA VAL A 77 2.89 5.08 1.01
C VAL A 77 2.45 5.71 2.34
N HIS A 78 1.21 5.50 2.79
CA HIS A 78 0.73 5.99 4.07
C HIS A 78 1.66 5.56 5.22
N HIS A 79 1.91 4.26 5.34
CA HIS A 79 2.77 3.73 6.40
C HIS A 79 4.25 4.12 6.24
N ALA A 80 4.70 4.45 5.02
CA ALA A 80 6.04 5.00 4.85
C ALA A 80 6.18 6.39 5.47
N PHE A 81 5.13 7.22 5.47
CA PHE A 81 5.10 8.47 6.23
C PHE A 81 5.04 8.23 7.75
N ASP A 82 4.22 7.27 8.19
CA ASP A 82 4.09 6.92 9.61
C ASP A 82 5.37 6.44 10.29
N LEU A 83 6.37 5.99 9.52
CA LEU A 83 7.69 5.59 10.02
C LEU A 83 8.53 6.75 10.55
N PHE A 84 8.15 7.99 10.23
CA PHE A 84 8.96 9.17 10.55
C PHE A 84 8.12 10.23 11.28
N PRO A 85 7.44 9.90 12.39
CA PRO A 85 6.76 10.90 13.20
C PRO A 85 7.80 11.83 13.85
N THR A 86 7.37 13.02 14.26
CA THR A 86 8.20 13.96 15.03
C THR A 86 8.69 13.36 16.35
N GLY A 87 7.90 12.45 16.95
CA GLY A 87 8.29 11.67 18.12
C GLY A 87 7.47 10.39 18.27
N TRP A 88 8.12 9.31 18.69
CA TRP A 88 7.47 8.01 18.92
C TRP A 88 6.78 7.96 20.29
N THR A 89 5.68 8.69 20.43
CA THR A 89 4.87 8.75 21.66
C THR A 89 3.37 8.86 21.35
N GLY A 90 2.52 8.40 22.27
CA GLY A 90 1.06 8.53 22.17
C GLY A 90 0.51 8.03 20.83
N TYR A 91 -0.20 8.90 20.11
CA TYR A 91 -0.85 8.61 18.83
C TYR A 91 0.10 8.22 17.68
N ALA A 92 1.41 8.41 17.82
CA ALA A 92 2.38 7.91 16.86
C ALA A 92 2.64 6.39 17.00
N LEU A 93 2.25 5.80 18.14
CA LEU A 93 2.45 4.40 18.47
C LEU A 93 1.26 3.56 17.98
N ILE A 94 1.54 2.32 17.57
CA ILE A 94 0.51 1.34 17.28
C ILE A 94 -0.30 1.10 18.55
N SER A 95 -1.63 1.17 18.42
CA SER A 95 -2.57 0.91 19.50
C SER A 95 -3.19 -0.48 19.37
N LEU A 96 -3.39 -1.12 20.51
CA LEU A 96 -4.12 -2.38 20.66
C LEU A 96 -5.51 -2.06 21.20
N PRO A 97 -6.60 -2.49 20.53
CA PRO A 97 -7.95 -2.34 21.05
C PRO A 97 -8.03 -2.87 22.47
N PHE A 98 -8.63 -2.08 23.38
CA PHE A 98 -8.80 -2.41 24.81
C PHE A 98 -7.53 -2.47 25.68
N TYR A 99 -6.32 -2.29 25.12
CA TYR A 99 -5.06 -2.32 25.90
C TYR A 99 -4.28 -0.99 25.87
N GLY A 100 -4.42 -0.18 24.82
CA GLY A 100 -3.70 1.09 24.67
C GLY A 100 -2.49 0.98 23.74
N TRP A 101 -1.50 1.87 23.89
CA TRP A 101 -0.36 1.97 22.98
C TRP A 101 0.76 0.97 23.26
N THR A 102 1.38 0.48 22.20
CA THR A 102 2.54 -0.43 22.26
C THR A 102 3.87 0.34 22.41
N PRO A 103 4.98 -0.31 22.81
CA PRO A 103 6.29 0.33 22.84
C PRO A 103 6.75 0.82 21.46
N TRP A 104 7.56 1.89 21.44
CA TRP A 104 8.01 2.53 20.19
C TRP A 104 8.68 1.57 19.21
N LEU A 105 9.53 0.65 19.69
CA LEU A 105 10.25 -0.28 18.82
C LEU A 105 9.28 -1.27 18.16
N PHE A 106 8.26 -1.74 18.90
CA PHE A 106 7.23 -2.60 18.35
C PHE A 106 6.44 -1.85 17.26
N SER A 107 6.00 -0.63 17.56
CA SER A 107 5.26 0.21 16.61
C SER A 107 6.05 0.45 15.32
N TRP A 108 7.32 0.82 15.45
CA TRP A 108 8.20 1.07 14.31
C TRP A 108 8.38 -0.19 13.45
N ILE A 109 8.68 -1.33 14.07
CA ILE A 109 8.84 -2.61 13.35
C ILE A 109 7.53 -3.00 12.66
N TRP A 110 6.39 -2.86 13.35
CA TRP A 110 5.09 -3.21 12.81
C TRP A 110 4.73 -2.37 11.57
N ILE A 111 4.93 -1.05 11.64
CA ILE A 111 4.69 -0.15 10.52
C ILE A 111 5.66 -0.46 9.37
N ALA A 112 6.95 -0.72 9.65
CA ALA A 112 7.93 -1.06 8.62
C ALA A 112 7.58 -2.37 7.88
N LEU A 113 7.19 -3.39 8.63
CA LEU A 113 6.74 -4.67 8.07
C LEU A 113 5.45 -4.51 7.29
N THR A 114 4.52 -3.67 7.75
CA THR A 114 3.27 -3.36 7.05
C THR A 114 3.55 -2.64 5.73
N THR A 115 4.42 -1.62 5.72
CA THR A 115 4.89 -0.94 4.51
C THR A 115 5.44 -1.94 3.48
N LEU A 116 6.33 -2.84 3.92
CA LEU A 116 6.92 -3.86 3.05
C LEU A 116 5.88 -4.88 2.56
N ALA A 117 4.98 -5.33 3.42
CA ALA A 117 3.93 -6.29 3.08
C ALA A 117 2.95 -5.70 2.05
N CYS A 118 2.52 -4.45 2.22
CA CYS A 118 1.64 -3.76 1.29
C CYS A 118 2.33 -3.52 -0.07
N ALA A 119 3.60 -3.10 -0.07
CA ALA A 119 4.38 -3.00 -1.30
C ALA A 119 4.54 -4.38 -1.99
N TYR A 120 4.75 -5.45 -1.22
CA TYR A 120 4.81 -6.82 -1.73
C TYR A 120 3.48 -7.24 -2.39
N LEU A 121 2.35 -7.00 -1.73
CA LEU A 121 1.02 -7.31 -2.28
C LEU A 121 0.78 -6.59 -3.60
N ALA A 122 1.10 -5.29 -3.68
CA ALA A 122 1.03 -4.53 -4.93
C ALA A 122 1.91 -5.16 -6.03
N ALA A 123 3.17 -5.50 -5.72
CA ALA A 123 4.10 -6.08 -6.68
C ALA A 123 3.64 -7.45 -7.21
N ARG A 124 2.95 -8.25 -6.38
CA ARG A 124 2.39 -9.56 -6.77
C ARG A 124 1.26 -9.46 -7.78
N LEU A 125 0.57 -8.32 -7.83
CA LEU A 125 -0.54 -8.06 -8.74
C LEU A 125 -0.10 -7.56 -10.12
N VAL A 126 1.19 -7.26 -10.32
CA VAL A 126 1.74 -6.83 -11.60
C VAL A 126 1.81 -8.01 -12.58
N GLN A 127 1.05 -7.95 -13.69
CA GLN A 127 0.95 -9.03 -14.67
C GLN A 127 1.65 -8.74 -16.01
N GLY A 128 2.02 -7.49 -16.29
CA GLY A 128 2.66 -7.13 -17.56
C GLY A 128 3.30 -5.73 -17.56
N ARG A 129 3.71 -5.26 -18.74
CA ARG A 129 4.41 -3.97 -18.92
C ARG A 129 3.59 -2.77 -18.49
N LEU A 130 2.31 -2.72 -18.85
CA LEU A 130 1.43 -1.60 -18.48
C LEU A 130 1.16 -1.57 -16.97
N ASP A 131 0.94 -2.71 -16.33
CA ASP A 131 0.81 -2.80 -14.87
C ASP A 131 2.08 -2.32 -14.16
N ARG A 132 3.27 -2.63 -14.68
CA ARG A 132 4.54 -2.11 -14.14
C ARG A 132 4.60 -0.59 -14.18
N ILE A 133 4.14 0.01 -15.28
CA ILE A 133 4.05 1.48 -15.40
C ILE A 133 3.07 2.02 -14.36
N TRP A 134 1.86 1.46 -14.26
CA TRP A 134 0.86 1.89 -13.27
C TRP A 134 1.30 1.69 -11.82
N TYR A 135 2.03 0.62 -11.54
CA TYR A 135 2.63 0.35 -10.24
C TYR A 135 3.63 1.45 -9.87
N LEU A 136 4.58 1.78 -10.75
CA LEU A 136 5.58 2.82 -10.50
C LEU A 136 4.96 4.22 -10.43
N LEU A 137 4.10 4.56 -11.40
CA LEU A 137 3.40 5.84 -11.41
C LEU A 137 2.47 5.98 -10.20
N GLY A 138 1.86 4.91 -9.73
CA GLY A 138 1.01 4.92 -8.54
C GLY A 138 1.76 5.34 -7.29
N PHE A 139 2.94 4.76 -7.05
CA PHE A 139 3.83 5.17 -5.95
C PHE A 139 4.20 6.66 -6.07
N ILE A 140 4.67 7.08 -7.24
CA ILE A 140 5.08 8.48 -7.48
C ILE A 140 3.91 9.44 -7.27
N TYR A 141 2.76 9.16 -7.88
CA TYR A 141 1.58 10.00 -7.84
C TYR A 141 1.07 10.20 -6.42
N ILE A 142 0.81 9.10 -5.69
CA ILE A 142 0.23 9.22 -4.35
C ILE A 142 1.25 9.78 -3.35
N PHE A 143 2.54 9.53 -3.55
CA PHE A 143 3.60 10.16 -2.78
C PHE A 143 3.60 11.68 -2.97
N ILE A 144 3.60 12.17 -4.22
CA ILE A 144 3.59 13.61 -4.54
C ILE A 144 2.36 14.31 -3.94
N LEU A 145 1.20 13.64 -3.89
CA LEU A 145 0.00 14.21 -3.28
C LEU A 145 0.00 14.22 -1.75
N THR A 146 0.79 13.33 -1.14
CA THR A 146 0.84 13.16 0.32
C THR A 146 1.95 14.00 0.93
N ALA A 147 3.13 14.04 0.31
CA ALA A 147 4.31 14.72 0.84
C ALA A 147 4.10 16.19 1.25
N PRO A 148 3.33 17.04 0.54
CA PRO A 148 3.11 18.42 0.96
C PRO A 148 2.28 18.58 2.24
N LYS A 149 1.60 17.51 2.68
CA LYS A 149 0.78 17.51 3.91
C LYS A 149 1.56 17.04 5.14
N GLU A 150 2.78 16.54 4.92
CA GLU A 150 3.62 15.91 5.91
C GLU A 150 4.90 16.75 6.10
N ASP A 151 5.38 16.86 7.33
CA ASP A 151 6.60 17.63 7.63
C ASP A 151 7.91 16.93 7.20
N THR A 152 7.79 15.71 6.68
CA THR A 152 8.91 14.86 6.25
C THR A 152 8.60 14.18 4.92
N TRP A 153 9.61 14.09 4.05
CA TRP A 153 9.47 13.42 2.75
C TRP A 153 10.66 12.50 2.44
N PHE A 154 11.87 12.85 2.91
CA PHE A 154 13.08 12.10 2.57
C PHE A 154 13.09 10.68 3.15
N GLY A 155 12.80 10.54 4.45
CA GLY A 155 12.69 9.23 5.11
C GLY A 155 11.68 8.31 4.42
N PRO A 156 10.44 8.77 4.19
CA PRO A 156 9.43 8.00 3.45
C PRO A 156 9.88 7.57 2.05
N VAL A 157 10.53 8.44 1.26
CA VAL A 157 11.10 8.06 -0.05
C VAL A 157 12.11 6.93 0.10
N VAL A 158 13.05 7.07 1.04
CA VAL A 158 14.10 6.05 1.25
C VAL A 158 13.48 4.71 1.65
N ALA A 159 12.51 4.71 2.55
CA ALA A 159 11.80 3.50 2.97
C ALA A 159 11.11 2.79 1.78
N LEU A 160 10.41 3.55 0.94
CA LEU A 160 9.73 3.03 -0.26
C LEU A 160 10.70 2.50 -1.30
N VAL A 161 11.81 3.21 -1.56
CA VAL A 161 12.85 2.75 -2.49
C VAL A 161 13.46 1.44 -2.00
N ILE A 162 13.81 1.34 -0.71
CA ILE A 162 14.33 0.10 -0.12
C ILE A 162 13.31 -1.03 -0.28
N ALA A 163 12.03 -0.79 0.06
CA ALA A 163 10.98 -1.78 -0.10
C ALA A 163 10.87 -2.27 -1.56
N VAL A 164 10.80 -1.36 -2.53
CA VAL A 164 10.71 -1.71 -3.95
C VAL A 164 11.96 -2.47 -4.44
N LEU A 165 13.17 -2.09 -4.00
CA LEU A 165 14.42 -2.77 -4.38
C LEU A 165 14.51 -4.19 -3.81
N VAL A 166 14.11 -4.39 -2.55
CA VAL A 166 14.00 -5.72 -1.91
C VAL A 166 13.03 -6.60 -2.71
N LEU A 167 11.92 -6.03 -3.16
CA LEU A 167 10.88 -6.73 -3.92
C LEU A 167 11.25 -6.99 -5.38
N ALA A 168 12.00 -6.10 -6.01
CA ALA A 168 12.44 -6.26 -7.39
C ALA A 168 13.22 -7.57 -7.56
N ARG A 169 14.10 -7.88 -6.60
CA ARG A 169 14.91 -9.11 -6.55
C ARG A 169 14.08 -10.39 -6.40
N THR A 170 12.89 -10.32 -5.80
CA THR A 170 12.10 -11.51 -5.42
C THR A 170 10.92 -11.77 -6.35
N VAL A 171 10.24 -10.72 -6.83
CA VAL A 171 8.97 -10.83 -7.57
C VAL A 171 9.07 -10.31 -8.99
N LEU A 172 9.60 -9.09 -9.20
CA LEU A 172 9.56 -8.43 -10.51
C LEU A 172 10.49 -9.11 -11.53
N PHE A 173 11.71 -9.50 -11.12
CA PHE A 173 12.66 -10.16 -12.03
C PHE A 173 12.35 -11.63 -12.31
N ARG A 174 11.63 -12.33 -11.42
CA ARG A 174 11.23 -13.73 -11.68
C ARG A 174 10.23 -13.85 -12.83
N ARG A 175 9.34 -12.86 -13.00
CA ARG A 175 8.36 -12.87 -14.12
C ARG A 175 8.99 -12.45 -15.45
N ALA A 176 9.94 -11.51 -15.44
CA ALA A 176 10.63 -11.09 -16.66
C ALA A 176 11.43 -12.23 -17.33
N LYS A 177 11.97 -13.18 -16.55
CA LYS A 177 12.64 -14.39 -17.07
C LYS A 177 11.69 -15.43 -17.67
N VAL A 178 10.40 -15.38 -17.39
CA VAL A 178 9.39 -16.31 -17.94
C VAL A 178 8.78 -15.77 -19.24
N GLU A 179 8.88 -14.46 -19.48
CA GLU A 179 8.38 -13.78 -20.68
C GLU A 179 9.46 -13.60 -21.78
N ALA A 180 10.69 -14.07 -21.56
CA ALA A 180 11.83 -13.98 -22.48
C ALA A 180 12.21 -15.37 -23.00
#